data_AF-A0A345T2Y8-F1
#
_entry.id   AF-A0A345T2Y8-F1
#
_cell.length_a   1.000
_cell.length_b   1.000
_cell.length_c   1.000
_cell.angle_alpha   90.00
_cell.angle_beta   90.00
_cell.angle_gamma   90.00
#
_symmetry.space_group_name_H-M   'P 1'
#
loop_
_entity.id
_entity.type
_entity.pdbx_description
1 polymer ?
#
loop_
_entity_poly.entity_id
_entity_poly.type
_entity_poly.pdbx_seq_one_letter_code
_entity_poly.pdbx_strand_id
1 'polypeptide(L)'
;MRLPDAAAGRRITAPVAGALHTRLDALRRLDDQLGSGQLRPLAEAELQLITDLLTAGSYSQATMNSLFSAASEASRICGWLAYDTGHHTTARRHYLTALRTAAGAGDDIAGAHALSYAAIQAYSTDRPRDAVKMLDAAHSRTRAVATPRMQAMLHARQARAFSKTGGDRAACIRAINAAFDAYAQGPHDDDPAFTYWVSEAELLSIAGSSALSQGDHRQAISYFRRATDAAAYDATDTRGRRPSTTSERRRRTWVWVRWRTPVLPRHVPCAAWVG
;
A
#
# COMPACT_ATOMS: atom_id res chain seq x y z
N MET A 1 14.71 26.15 -43.61
CA MET A 1 13.42 26.01 -42.89
C MET A 1 13.75 25.70 -41.44
N ARG A 2 13.78 26.72 -40.57
CA ARG A 2 14.00 26.56 -39.13
C ARG A 2 12.68 26.07 -38.51
N LEU A 3 12.74 24.99 -37.73
CA LEU A 3 11.62 24.59 -36.88
C LEU A 3 11.40 25.71 -35.84
N PRO A 4 10.14 26.10 -35.56
CA PRO A 4 9.86 27.12 -34.56
C PRO A 4 10.30 26.62 -33.18
N ASP A 5 10.97 27.48 -32.42
CA ASP A 5 11.25 27.28 -30.99
C ASP A 5 9.91 27.07 -30.27
N ALA A 6 9.62 25.83 -29.91
CA ALA A 6 8.50 25.53 -29.02
C ALA A 6 8.76 26.26 -27.69
N ALA A 7 7.86 27.16 -27.32
CA ALA A 7 7.88 27.89 -26.06
C ALA A 7 8.20 26.92 -24.91
N ALA A 8 9.40 27.02 -24.36
CA ALA A 8 9.87 26.10 -23.33
C ALA A 8 8.93 26.20 -22.12
N GLY A 9 8.12 25.16 -21.92
CA GLY A 9 7.22 25.06 -20.78
C GLY A 9 7.95 25.24 -19.45
N ARG A 10 7.22 25.62 -18.40
CA ARG A 10 7.78 25.98 -17.08
C ARG A 10 8.83 24.95 -16.64
N ARG A 11 10.05 25.42 -16.33
CA ARG A 11 11.13 24.56 -15.86
C ARG A 11 10.76 23.98 -14.50
N ILE A 12 10.66 22.66 -14.43
CA ILE A 12 10.39 21.91 -13.20
C ILE A 12 11.73 21.48 -12.60
N THR A 13 11.88 21.71 -11.30
CA THR A 13 13.14 21.51 -10.58
C THR A 13 13.02 20.35 -9.59
N ALA A 14 14.17 19.80 -9.17
CA ALA A 14 14.20 18.74 -8.17
C ALA A 14 13.48 19.10 -6.85
N PRO A 15 13.58 20.34 -6.31
CA PRO A 15 12.78 20.73 -5.14
C PRO A 15 11.27 20.64 -5.34
N VAL A 16 10.76 20.96 -6.54
CA VAL A 16 9.33 20.82 -6.85
C VAL A 16 8.93 19.34 -6.85
N ALA A 17 9.74 18.48 -7.48
CA ALA A 17 9.49 17.04 -7.47
C ALA A 17 9.54 16.46 -6.05
N GLY A 18 10.48 16.89 -5.21
CA GLY A 18 10.55 16.52 -3.80
C GLY A 18 9.33 16.96 -3.00
N ALA A 19 8.81 18.17 -3.24
CA ALA A 19 7.60 18.65 -2.57
C ALA A 19 6.36 17.80 -2.89
N LEU A 20 6.26 17.26 -4.11
CA LEU A 20 5.18 16.35 -4.51
C LEU A 20 5.25 15.04 -3.72
N HIS A 21 6.44 14.45 -3.56
CA HIS A 21 6.63 13.26 -2.73
C HIS A 21 6.21 13.50 -1.27
N THR A 22 6.61 14.63 -0.69
CA THR A 22 6.20 15.03 0.67
C THR A 22 4.67 15.15 0.80
N ARG A 23 4.00 15.72 -0.21
CA ARG A 23 2.53 15.84 -0.23
C ARG A 23 1.85 14.47 -0.34
N LEU A 24 2.37 13.56 -1.16
CA LEU A 24 1.87 12.19 -1.29
C LEU A 24 2.04 11.40 0.02
N ASP A 25 3.15 11.58 0.72
CA ASP A 25 3.35 11.01 2.06
C ASP A 25 2.35 11.55 3.07
N ALA A 26 2.07 12.86 3.03
CA ALA A 26 1.05 13.47 3.87
C ALA A 26 -0.35 12.93 3.55
N LEU A 27 -0.70 12.76 2.27
CA LEU A 27 -1.98 12.15 1.87
C LEU A 27 -2.14 10.73 2.39
N ARG A 28 -1.08 9.91 2.34
CA ARG A 28 -1.11 8.54 2.88
C ARG A 28 -1.40 8.52 4.38
N ARG A 29 -0.73 9.39 5.14
CA ARG A 29 -0.93 9.52 6.59
C ARG A 29 -2.28 10.13 6.96
N LEU A 30 -2.85 10.94 6.07
CA LEU A 30 -4.17 11.52 6.25
C LEU A 30 -5.28 10.49 6.00
N ASP A 31 -5.07 9.55 5.06
CA ASP A 31 -5.99 8.42 4.82
C ASP A 31 -6.16 7.54 6.05
N ASP A 32 -5.07 7.28 6.77
CA ASP A 32 -5.11 6.53 8.04
C ASP A 32 -5.96 7.23 9.13
N GLN A 33 -6.17 8.55 9.03
CA GLN A 33 -6.87 9.35 10.04
C GLN A 33 -8.31 9.69 9.68
N LEU A 34 -8.57 10.04 8.42
CA LEU A 34 -9.89 10.49 7.96
C LEU A 34 -10.67 9.40 7.22
N GLY A 35 -9.98 8.38 6.72
CA GLY A 35 -10.55 7.37 5.83
C GLY A 35 -10.69 7.85 4.37
N SER A 36 -10.85 6.90 3.46
CA SER A 36 -10.63 7.14 2.03
C SER A 36 -11.70 7.95 1.31
N GLY A 37 -12.94 7.92 1.79
CA GLY A 37 -14.08 8.55 1.10
C GLY A 37 -13.89 10.05 0.88
N GLN A 38 -13.33 10.75 1.86
CA GLN A 38 -13.17 12.21 1.82
C GLN A 38 -11.92 12.65 1.04
N LEU A 39 -10.93 11.76 0.88
CA LEU A 39 -9.64 12.11 0.30
C LEU A 39 -9.54 11.89 -1.21
N ARG A 40 -10.50 11.17 -1.81
CA ARG A 40 -10.43 10.83 -3.24
C ARG A 40 -10.28 12.07 -4.14
N PRO A 41 -11.08 13.15 -3.99
CA PRO A 41 -10.91 14.34 -4.83
C PRO A 41 -9.53 14.99 -4.67
N LEU A 42 -8.97 14.97 -3.45
CA LEU A 42 -7.66 15.55 -3.17
C LEU A 42 -6.53 14.73 -3.82
N ALA A 43 -6.60 13.41 -3.76
CA ALA A 43 -5.63 12.55 -4.43
C ALA A 43 -5.72 12.64 -5.96
N GLU A 44 -6.93 12.73 -6.52
CA GLU A 44 -7.15 12.94 -7.95
C GLU A 44 -6.59 14.29 -8.42
N ALA A 45 -6.78 15.35 -7.65
CA ALA A 45 -6.18 16.65 -7.94
C ALA A 45 -4.64 16.62 -7.89
N GLU A 46 -4.05 15.88 -6.93
CA GLU A 46 -2.60 15.69 -6.86
C GLU A 46 -2.07 14.94 -8.08
N LEU A 47 -2.73 13.87 -8.49
CA LEU A 47 -2.38 13.12 -9.70
C LEU A 47 -2.49 13.99 -10.96
N GLN A 48 -3.55 14.80 -11.07
CA GLN A 48 -3.73 15.72 -12.19
C GLN A 48 -2.60 16.74 -12.25
N LEU A 49 -2.25 17.37 -11.12
CA LEU A 49 -1.13 18.31 -11.04
C LEU A 49 0.17 17.66 -11.54
N ILE A 50 0.50 16.46 -11.06
CA ILE A 50 1.72 15.75 -11.47
C ILE A 50 1.70 15.45 -12.98
N THR A 51 0.54 15.05 -13.51
CA THR A 51 0.36 14.75 -14.95
C THR A 51 0.55 16.00 -15.81
N ASP A 52 0.01 17.14 -15.37
CA ASP A 52 0.18 18.42 -16.06
C ASP A 52 1.65 18.86 -16.08
N LEU A 53 2.37 18.67 -14.97
CA LEU A 53 3.81 18.95 -14.89
C LEU A 53 4.64 18.04 -15.80
N LEU A 54 4.28 16.76 -15.92
CA LEU A 54 4.93 15.82 -16.83
C LEU A 54 4.70 16.19 -18.30
N THR A 55 3.51 16.72 -18.64
CA THR A 55 3.09 16.99 -20.02
C THR A 55 3.57 18.37 -20.51
N ALA A 56 3.51 19.39 -19.67
CA ALA A 56 3.77 20.78 -20.05
C ALA A 56 5.08 21.35 -19.48
N GLY A 57 5.82 20.56 -18.70
CA GLY A 57 7.08 21.00 -18.07
C GLY A 57 8.32 20.75 -18.94
N SER A 58 9.39 21.47 -18.62
CA SER A 58 10.75 21.12 -19.04
C SER A 58 11.56 20.69 -17.82
N TYR A 59 12.32 19.59 -17.91
CA TYR A 59 13.00 18.99 -16.76
C TYR A 59 14.29 18.26 -17.17
N SER A 60 15.18 18.04 -16.20
CA SER A 60 16.29 17.09 -16.37
C SER A 60 15.77 15.65 -16.33
N GLN A 61 16.56 14.70 -16.82
CA GLN A 61 16.23 13.27 -16.75
C GLN A 61 15.95 12.82 -15.30
N ALA A 62 16.75 13.27 -14.33
CA ALA A 62 16.56 12.91 -12.93
C ALA A 62 15.23 13.46 -12.36
N THR A 63 14.89 14.72 -12.70
CA THR A 63 13.60 15.30 -12.29
C THR A 63 12.43 14.60 -13.00
N MET A 64 12.57 14.21 -14.27
CA MET A 64 11.57 13.43 -14.98
C MET A 64 11.29 12.10 -14.28
N ASN A 65 12.32 11.32 -13.95
CA ASN A 65 12.18 10.05 -13.25
C ASN A 65 11.49 10.24 -11.90
N SER A 66 11.88 11.28 -11.14
CA SER A 66 11.23 11.62 -9.87
C SER A 66 9.75 11.97 -10.03
N LEU A 67 9.35 12.68 -11.11
CA LEU A 67 7.95 12.99 -11.39
C LEU A 67 7.17 11.73 -11.80
N PHE A 68 7.77 10.83 -12.56
CA PHE A 68 7.14 9.53 -12.88
C PHE A 68 6.96 8.66 -11.63
N SER A 69 7.93 8.63 -10.70
CA SER A 69 7.76 7.96 -9.40
C SER A 69 6.64 8.61 -8.58
N ALA A 70 6.55 9.95 -8.56
CA ALA A 70 5.45 10.65 -7.89
C ALA A 70 4.09 10.32 -8.54
N ALA A 71 4.01 10.25 -9.88
CA ALA A 71 2.80 9.86 -10.60
C ALA A 71 2.40 8.40 -10.30
N SER A 72 3.38 7.51 -10.11
CA SER A 72 3.13 6.13 -9.66
C SER A 72 2.46 6.10 -8.30
N GLU A 73 3.05 6.80 -7.33
CA GLU A 73 2.53 6.84 -5.98
C GLU A 73 1.16 7.52 -5.90
N ALA A 74 0.95 8.64 -6.59
CA ALA A 74 -0.34 9.31 -6.69
C ALA A 74 -1.41 8.39 -7.29
N SER A 75 -1.08 7.70 -8.39
CA SER A 75 -1.98 6.73 -9.01
C SER A 75 -2.30 5.57 -8.06
N ARG A 76 -1.32 5.04 -7.33
CA ARG A 76 -1.54 3.98 -6.33
C ARG A 76 -2.46 4.46 -5.20
N ILE A 77 -2.28 5.68 -4.70
CA ILE A 77 -3.18 6.29 -3.70
C ILE A 77 -4.59 6.36 -4.27
N CYS A 78 -4.81 6.97 -5.45
CA CYS A 78 -6.12 6.99 -6.09
C CYS A 78 -6.73 5.59 -6.24
N GLY A 79 -5.91 4.59 -6.58
CA GLY A 79 -6.32 3.19 -6.68
C GLY A 79 -6.83 2.62 -5.35
N TRP A 80 -6.11 2.90 -4.26
CA TRP A 80 -6.49 2.48 -2.92
C TRP A 80 -7.78 3.15 -2.43
N LEU A 81 -7.90 4.47 -2.62
CA LEU A 81 -9.09 5.21 -2.22
C LEU A 81 -10.33 4.77 -3.03
N ALA A 82 -10.15 4.50 -4.33
CA ALA A 82 -11.21 3.96 -5.18
C ALA A 82 -11.61 2.54 -4.74
N TYR A 83 -10.64 1.67 -4.44
CA TYR A 83 -10.90 0.31 -3.97
C TYR A 83 -11.74 0.30 -2.69
N ASP A 84 -11.36 1.12 -1.72
CA ASP A 84 -12.00 1.17 -0.40
C ASP A 84 -13.42 1.73 -0.42
N THR A 85 -13.67 2.63 -1.37
CA THR A 85 -15.00 3.20 -1.62
C THR A 85 -15.84 2.34 -2.58
N GLY A 86 -15.40 1.12 -2.90
CA GLY A 86 -16.15 0.15 -3.72
C GLY A 86 -16.00 0.32 -5.25
N HIS A 87 -15.19 1.26 -5.73
CA HIS A 87 -14.98 1.55 -7.15
C HIS A 87 -13.90 0.64 -7.76
N HIS A 88 -14.13 -0.68 -7.76
CA HIS A 88 -13.13 -1.69 -8.10
C HIS A 88 -12.53 -1.57 -9.52
N THR A 89 -13.31 -1.19 -10.52
CA THR A 89 -12.80 -1.01 -11.90
C THR A 89 -11.88 0.21 -12.00
N THR A 90 -12.26 1.32 -11.35
CA THR A 90 -11.44 2.52 -11.24
C THR A 90 -10.13 2.22 -10.52
N ALA A 91 -10.18 1.47 -9.42
CA ALA A 91 -8.99 1.04 -8.69
C ALA A 91 -7.99 0.29 -9.58
N ARG A 92 -8.45 -0.69 -10.36
CA ARG A 92 -7.59 -1.46 -11.29
C ARG A 92 -6.94 -0.57 -12.35
N ARG A 93 -7.68 0.40 -12.90
CA ARG A 93 -7.12 1.37 -13.86
C ARG A 93 -6.00 2.19 -13.24
N HIS A 94 -6.21 2.70 -12.03
CA HIS A 94 -5.19 3.45 -11.30
C HIS A 94 -3.96 2.62 -10.96
N TYR A 95 -4.12 1.36 -10.53
CA TYR A 95 -2.98 0.47 -10.32
C TYR A 95 -2.21 0.19 -11.61
N LEU A 96 -2.88 0.03 -12.74
CA LEU A 96 -2.20 -0.10 -14.05
C LEU A 96 -1.44 1.17 -14.44
N THR A 97 -2.00 2.36 -14.19
CA THR A 97 -1.29 3.62 -14.39
C THR A 97 -0.05 3.68 -13.50
N ALA A 98 -0.18 3.32 -12.22
CA ALA A 98 0.95 3.32 -11.28
C ALA A 98 2.10 2.41 -11.75
N LEU A 99 1.77 1.22 -12.23
CA LEU A 99 2.77 0.28 -12.76
C LEU A 99 3.48 0.83 -14.01
N ARG A 100 2.74 1.51 -14.90
CA ARG A 100 3.32 2.11 -16.11
C ARG A 100 4.22 3.29 -15.79
N THR A 101 3.82 4.17 -14.87
CA THR A 101 4.64 5.33 -14.49
C THR A 101 5.86 4.90 -13.68
N ALA A 102 5.75 3.89 -12.80
CA ALA A 102 6.91 3.28 -12.13
C ALA A 102 7.91 2.71 -13.16
N ALA A 103 7.43 2.00 -14.18
CA ALA A 103 8.28 1.49 -15.25
C ALA A 103 8.94 2.64 -16.05
N GLY A 104 8.22 3.73 -16.31
CA GLY A 104 8.77 4.94 -16.94
C GLY A 104 9.86 5.63 -16.12
N ALA A 105 9.79 5.53 -14.79
CA ALA A 105 10.84 6.03 -13.89
C ALA A 105 12.04 5.09 -13.74
N GLY A 106 11.90 3.81 -14.12
CA GLY A 106 12.85 2.75 -13.72
C GLY A 106 12.82 2.45 -12.22
N ASP A 107 11.68 2.70 -11.55
CA ASP A 107 11.53 2.60 -10.10
C ASP A 107 10.85 1.27 -9.71
N ASP A 108 11.67 0.24 -9.48
CA ASP A 108 11.20 -1.09 -9.10
C ASP A 108 10.51 -1.11 -7.73
N ILE A 109 10.92 -0.23 -6.81
CA ILE A 109 10.33 -0.10 -5.47
C ILE A 109 8.90 0.42 -5.58
N ALA A 110 8.67 1.51 -6.34
CA ALA A 110 7.33 2.04 -6.59
C ALA A 110 6.46 1.03 -7.37
N GLY A 111 7.04 0.30 -8.33
CA GLY A 111 6.35 -0.75 -9.07
C GLY A 111 5.87 -1.89 -8.18
N ALA A 112 6.72 -2.40 -7.29
CA ALA A 112 6.35 -3.42 -6.33
C ALA A 112 5.35 -2.92 -5.28
N HIS A 113 5.44 -1.65 -4.86
CA HIS A 113 4.45 -1.03 -4.00
C HIS A 113 3.07 -1.02 -4.66
N ALA A 114 2.98 -0.59 -5.93
CA ALA A 114 1.73 -0.63 -6.70
C ALA A 114 1.19 -2.06 -6.88
N LEU A 115 2.06 -3.04 -7.20
CA LEU A 115 1.67 -4.45 -7.30
C LEU A 115 1.10 -4.99 -5.98
N SER A 116 1.69 -4.60 -4.84
CA SER A 116 1.22 -5.10 -3.55
C SER A 116 -0.21 -4.63 -3.24
N TYR A 117 -0.59 -3.40 -3.62
CA TYR A 117 -1.95 -2.90 -3.49
C TYR A 117 -2.91 -3.51 -4.52
N ALA A 118 -2.46 -3.75 -5.75
CA ALA A 118 -3.24 -4.50 -6.73
C ALA A 118 -3.53 -5.93 -6.24
N ALA A 119 -2.56 -6.57 -5.59
CA ALA A 119 -2.70 -7.89 -4.99
C ALA A 119 -3.73 -7.90 -3.85
N ILE A 120 -3.77 -6.84 -3.02
CA ILE A 120 -4.82 -6.65 -2.01
C ILE A 120 -6.20 -6.75 -2.61
N GLN A 121 -6.45 -5.98 -3.67
CA GLN A 121 -7.73 -6.01 -4.36
C GLN A 121 -8.00 -7.41 -4.93
N ALA A 122 -7.02 -8.04 -5.58
CA ALA A 122 -7.19 -9.34 -6.21
C ALA A 122 -7.54 -10.44 -5.20
N TYR A 123 -6.82 -10.58 -4.08
CA TYR A 123 -7.18 -11.58 -3.06
C TYR A 123 -8.47 -11.22 -2.31
N SER A 124 -8.97 -9.99 -2.42
CA SER A 124 -10.23 -9.58 -1.78
C SER A 124 -11.45 -9.66 -2.71
N THR A 125 -11.24 -9.93 -4.00
CA THR A 125 -12.30 -10.01 -5.03
C THR A 125 -12.23 -11.32 -5.82
N ASP A 126 -12.04 -12.44 -5.11
CA ASP A 126 -12.02 -13.82 -5.62
C ASP A 126 -10.95 -14.14 -6.69
N ARG A 127 -9.85 -13.39 -6.68
CA ARG A 127 -8.67 -13.63 -7.54
C ARG A 127 -7.38 -13.87 -6.73
N PRO A 128 -7.36 -14.75 -5.72
CA PRO A 128 -6.21 -14.94 -4.85
C PRO A 128 -4.98 -15.49 -5.59
N ARG A 129 -5.16 -16.33 -6.62
CA ARG A 129 -4.05 -16.85 -7.44
C ARG A 129 -3.38 -15.76 -8.27
N ASP A 130 -4.13 -14.78 -8.74
CA ASP A 130 -3.54 -13.63 -9.44
C ASP A 130 -2.78 -12.74 -8.47
N ALA A 131 -3.29 -12.58 -7.24
CA ALA A 131 -2.57 -11.87 -6.18
C ALA A 131 -1.21 -12.51 -5.86
N VAL A 132 -1.14 -13.85 -5.82
CA VAL A 132 0.14 -14.58 -5.66
C VAL A 132 1.10 -14.22 -6.79
N LYS A 133 0.66 -14.31 -8.06
CA LYS A 133 1.51 -13.96 -9.22
C LYS A 133 1.99 -12.51 -9.19
N MET A 134 1.13 -11.57 -8.76
CA MET A 134 1.50 -10.16 -8.61
C MET A 134 2.60 -9.97 -7.55
N LEU A 135 2.53 -10.71 -6.44
CA LEU A 135 3.50 -10.62 -5.36
C LEU A 135 4.81 -11.35 -5.69
N ASP A 136 4.75 -12.47 -6.41
CA ASP A 136 5.94 -13.12 -6.95
C ASP A 136 6.69 -12.20 -7.92
N ALA A 137 5.96 -11.48 -8.78
CA ALA A 137 6.53 -10.46 -9.66
C ALA A 137 7.13 -9.29 -8.87
N ALA A 138 6.48 -8.84 -7.79
CA ALA A 138 7.00 -7.79 -6.92
C ALA A 138 8.33 -8.21 -6.26
N HIS A 139 8.39 -9.42 -5.68
CA HIS A 139 9.61 -9.98 -5.10
C HIS A 139 10.74 -10.13 -6.12
N SER A 140 10.41 -10.62 -7.32
CA SER A 140 11.40 -10.81 -8.39
C SER A 140 12.02 -9.48 -8.82
N ARG A 141 11.20 -8.44 -9.02
CA ARG A 141 11.66 -7.12 -9.45
C ARG A 141 12.50 -6.41 -8.40
N THR A 142 12.24 -6.62 -7.12
CA THR A 142 12.96 -5.91 -6.05
C THR A 142 14.06 -6.74 -5.39
N ARG A 143 14.39 -7.92 -5.93
CA ARG A 143 15.38 -8.84 -5.35
C ARG A 143 16.72 -8.18 -4.98
N ALA A 144 17.16 -7.19 -5.76
CA ALA A 144 18.44 -6.50 -5.56
C ALA A 144 18.36 -5.22 -4.71
N VAL A 145 17.16 -4.69 -4.49
CA VAL A 145 16.96 -3.32 -3.97
C VAL A 145 15.98 -3.22 -2.78
N ALA A 146 15.19 -4.25 -2.50
CA ALA A 146 14.24 -4.23 -1.39
C ALA A 146 14.97 -4.32 -0.04
N THR A 147 14.70 -3.34 0.83
CA THR A 147 15.10 -3.40 2.24
C THR A 147 14.38 -4.52 2.99
N PRO A 148 14.90 -4.97 4.14
CA PRO A 148 14.24 -5.97 4.96
C PRO A 148 12.80 -5.60 5.33
N ARG A 149 12.51 -4.31 5.59
CA ARG A 149 11.15 -3.84 5.89
C ARG A 149 10.20 -4.01 4.71
N MET A 150 10.66 -3.72 3.49
CA MET A 150 9.87 -3.93 2.28
C MET A 150 9.67 -5.43 2.00
N GLN A 151 10.68 -6.27 2.23
CA GLN A 151 10.56 -7.71 2.10
C GLN A 151 9.51 -8.27 3.08
N ALA A 152 9.53 -7.82 4.33
CA ALA A 152 8.54 -8.17 5.34
C ALA A 152 7.11 -7.82 4.89
N MET A 153 6.92 -6.61 4.35
CA MET A 153 5.65 -6.16 3.78
C MET A 153 5.16 -7.09 2.65
N LEU A 154 6.02 -7.40 1.67
CA LEU A 154 5.65 -8.22 0.52
C LEU A 154 5.31 -9.66 0.94
N HIS A 155 6.10 -10.27 1.82
CA HIS A 155 5.83 -11.61 2.34
C HIS A 155 4.53 -11.67 3.16
N ALA A 156 4.23 -10.65 3.96
CA ALA A 156 2.96 -10.57 4.68
C ALA A 156 1.76 -10.52 3.71
N ARG A 157 1.86 -9.75 2.62
CA ARG A 157 0.85 -9.73 1.57
C ARG A 157 0.74 -11.09 0.88
N GLN A 158 1.86 -11.78 0.66
CA GLN A 158 1.89 -13.10 0.02
C GLN A 158 1.24 -14.17 0.88
N ALA A 159 1.49 -14.14 2.20
CA ALA A 159 0.76 -14.96 3.17
C ALA A 159 -0.75 -14.75 3.07
N ARG A 160 -1.19 -13.49 3.01
CA ARG A 160 -2.62 -13.18 2.86
C ARG A 160 -3.20 -13.71 1.56
N ALA A 161 -2.45 -13.63 0.45
CA ALA A 161 -2.87 -14.20 -0.83
C ALA A 161 -3.01 -15.73 -0.77
N PHE A 162 -1.98 -16.45 -0.27
CA PHE A 162 -2.03 -17.91 -0.07
C PHE A 162 -3.15 -18.37 0.87
N SER A 163 -3.44 -17.58 1.91
CA SER A 163 -4.52 -17.91 2.84
C SER A 163 -5.90 -18.00 2.19
N LYS A 164 -6.06 -17.41 1.00
CA LYS A 164 -7.33 -17.32 0.28
C LYS A 164 -7.41 -18.21 -0.96
N THR A 165 -6.36 -18.95 -1.32
CA THR A 165 -6.37 -19.82 -2.52
C THR A 165 -7.14 -21.14 -2.32
N GLY A 166 -7.48 -21.50 -1.07
CA GLY A 166 -8.25 -22.71 -0.75
C GLY A 166 -7.42 -23.99 -0.59
N GLY A 167 -6.08 -23.93 -0.64
CA GLY A 167 -5.24 -25.13 -0.48
C GLY A 167 -3.78 -24.90 -0.07
N ASP A 168 -3.27 -23.66 -0.08
CA ASP A 168 -1.84 -23.40 0.07
C ASP A 168 -1.41 -23.10 1.52
N ARG A 169 -1.85 -23.94 2.48
CA ARG A 169 -1.56 -23.72 3.92
C ARG A 169 -0.06 -23.67 4.22
N ALA A 170 0.71 -24.61 3.66
CA ALA A 170 2.15 -24.62 3.86
C ALA A 170 2.85 -23.37 3.27
N ALA A 171 2.40 -22.89 2.11
CA ALA A 171 2.95 -21.67 1.50
C ALA A 171 2.59 -20.41 2.30
N CYS A 172 1.36 -20.34 2.82
CA CYS A 172 0.93 -19.30 3.74
C CYS A 172 1.84 -19.23 4.98
N ILE A 173 2.09 -20.36 5.64
CA ILE A 173 2.96 -20.43 6.83
C ILE A 173 4.39 -20.02 6.49
N ARG A 174 4.95 -20.50 5.37
CA ARG A 174 6.29 -20.10 4.94
C ARG A 174 6.39 -18.59 4.69
N ALA A 175 5.39 -17.99 4.05
CA ALA A 175 5.36 -16.55 3.81
C ALA A 175 5.19 -15.75 5.11
N ILE A 176 4.42 -16.25 6.09
CA ILE A 176 4.34 -15.64 7.43
C ILE A 176 5.72 -15.63 8.09
N ASN A 177 6.41 -16.78 8.12
CA ASN A 177 7.75 -16.87 8.72
C ASN A 177 8.74 -15.94 8.02
N ALA A 178 8.78 -15.95 6.68
CA ALA A 178 9.65 -15.06 5.91
C ALA A 178 9.37 -13.57 6.19
N ALA A 179 8.10 -13.20 6.45
CA ALA A 179 7.76 -11.83 6.82
C ALA A 179 8.36 -11.44 8.19
N PHE A 180 8.27 -12.32 9.19
CA PHE A 180 8.86 -12.10 10.51
C PHE A 180 10.40 -12.12 10.48
N ASP A 181 11.00 -13.04 9.73
CA ASP A 181 12.46 -13.14 9.57
C ASP A 181 13.03 -11.87 8.91
N ALA A 182 12.37 -11.35 7.88
CA ALA A 182 12.75 -10.08 7.25
C ALA A 182 12.58 -8.88 8.19
N TYR A 183 11.50 -8.86 8.98
CA TYR A 183 11.27 -7.78 9.96
C TYR A 183 12.30 -7.78 11.10
N ALA A 184 12.71 -8.97 11.56
CA ALA A 184 13.67 -9.15 12.64
C ALA A 184 15.08 -8.61 12.33
N GLN A 185 15.41 -8.37 11.05
CA GLN A 185 16.67 -7.73 10.64
C GLN A 185 16.75 -6.26 11.05
N GLY A 186 15.64 -5.63 11.41
CA GLY A 186 15.59 -4.25 11.89
C GLY A 186 15.39 -3.21 10.79
N PRO A 187 15.43 -1.91 11.15
CA PRO A 187 15.31 -0.81 10.21
C PRO A 187 16.55 -0.68 9.31
N HIS A 188 16.35 -0.12 8.12
CA HIS A 188 17.40 0.20 7.16
C HIS A 188 17.31 1.68 6.74
N ASP A 189 18.44 2.32 6.45
CA ASP A 189 18.46 3.75 6.06
C ASP A 189 17.69 4.01 4.76
N ASP A 190 17.72 3.04 3.85
CA ASP A 190 16.97 3.06 2.58
C ASP A 190 15.51 2.56 2.70
N ASP A 191 14.97 2.40 3.91
CA ASP A 191 13.58 1.95 4.06
C ASP A 191 12.62 2.91 3.35
N PRO A 192 11.79 2.44 2.39
CA PRO A 192 10.88 3.32 1.68
C PRO A 192 9.92 4.01 2.65
N ALA A 193 9.69 5.32 2.49
CA ALA A 193 8.86 6.09 3.42
C ALA A 193 7.45 5.50 3.64
N PHE A 194 6.90 4.82 2.62
CA PHE A 194 5.61 4.15 2.71
C PHE A 194 5.58 2.93 3.63
N THR A 195 6.71 2.36 4.07
CA THR A 195 6.74 1.20 4.98
C THR A 195 6.61 1.58 6.47
N TYR A 196 6.32 2.85 6.79
CA TYR A 196 6.19 3.33 8.18
C TYR A 196 5.15 2.57 9.02
N TRP A 197 4.17 1.94 8.37
CA TRP A 197 3.10 1.19 9.03
C TRP A 197 3.46 -0.27 9.29
N VAL A 198 4.58 -0.77 8.74
CA VAL A 198 5.02 -2.15 8.92
C VAL A 198 5.62 -2.28 10.32
N SER A 199 4.86 -2.87 11.24
CA SER A 199 5.24 -3.17 12.62
C SER A 199 4.99 -4.64 12.95
N GLU A 200 5.55 -5.13 14.06
CA GLU A 200 5.27 -6.47 14.55
C GLU A 200 3.77 -6.70 14.74
N ALA A 201 3.08 -5.70 15.33
CA ALA A 201 1.63 -5.74 15.51
C ALA A 201 0.90 -5.96 14.18
N GLU A 202 1.28 -5.24 13.12
CA GLU A 202 0.63 -5.38 11.81
C GLU A 202 0.93 -6.74 11.14
N LEU A 203 2.18 -7.24 11.25
CA LEU A 203 2.52 -8.57 10.75
C LEU A 203 1.72 -9.67 11.46
N LEU A 204 1.54 -9.54 12.78
CA LEU A 204 0.68 -10.44 13.57
C LEU A 204 -0.80 -10.32 13.16
N SER A 205 -1.31 -9.12 12.89
CA SER A 205 -2.67 -8.91 12.35
C SER A 205 -2.89 -9.66 11.05
N ILE A 206 -1.92 -9.59 10.14
CA ILE A 206 -1.98 -10.25 8.83
C ILE A 206 -1.88 -11.77 8.99
N ALA A 207 -1.01 -12.27 9.87
CA ALA A 207 -0.90 -13.69 10.20
C ALA A 207 -2.21 -14.23 10.80
N GLY A 208 -2.81 -13.49 11.75
CA GLY A 208 -4.11 -13.84 12.35
C GLY A 208 -5.24 -13.87 11.33
N SER A 209 -5.31 -12.87 10.44
CA SER A 209 -6.29 -12.82 9.36
C SER A 209 -6.12 -13.94 8.35
N SER A 210 -4.88 -14.37 8.12
CA SER A 210 -4.55 -15.48 7.22
C SER A 210 -4.97 -16.81 7.83
N ALA A 211 -4.67 -17.05 9.11
CA ALA A 211 -5.13 -18.23 9.85
C ALA A 211 -6.67 -18.32 9.88
N LEU A 212 -7.34 -17.19 10.11
CA LEU A 212 -8.80 -17.11 10.12
C LEU A 212 -9.41 -17.52 8.78
N SER A 213 -8.85 -17.04 7.65
CA SER A 213 -9.32 -17.43 6.31
C SER A 213 -9.10 -18.92 5.99
N GLN A 214 -8.24 -19.61 6.73
CA GLN A 214 -7.98 -21.04 6.58
C GLN A 214 -8.74 -21.89 7.61
N GLY A 215 -9.65 -21.30 8.40
CA GLY A 215 -10.44 -21.99 9.42
C GLY A 215 -9.69 -22.31 10.72
N ASP A 216 -8.45 -21.84 10.87
CA ASP A 216 -7.66 -22.06 12.09
C ASP A 216 -7.92 -20.96 13.13
N HIS A 217 -9.11 -21.05 13.74
CA HIS A 217 -9.57 -20.05 14.72
C HIS A 217 -8.67 -19.95 15.95
N ARG A 218 -8.10 -21.08 16.40
CA ARG A 218 -7.20 -21.10 17.56
C ARG A 218 -5.94 -20.29 17.29
N GLN A 219 -5.29 -20.53 16.14
CA GLN A 219 -4.10 -19.80 15.76
C GLN A 219 -4.40 -18.32 15.48
N ALA A 220 -5.55 -18.03 14.84
CA ALA A 220 -5.99 -16.66 14.60
C ALA A 220 -6.13 -15.86 15.91
N ILE A 221 -6.78 -16.42 16.93
CA ILE A 221 -6.92 -15.78 18.24
C ILE A 221 -5.56 -15.53 18.90
N SER A 222 -4.64 -16.50 18.80
CA SER A 222 -3.28 -16.35 19.34
C SER A 222 -2.54 -15.17 18.69
N TYR A 223 -2.57 -15.08 17.36
CA TYR A 223 -1.95 -13.96 16.64
C TYR A 223 -2.59 -12.62 16.99
N PHE A 224 -3.92 -12.52 17.02
CA PHE A 224 -4.61 -11.27 17.33
C PHE A 224 -4.35 -10.78 18.76
N ARG A 225 -4.23 -11.69 19.74
CA ARG A 225 -3.84 -11.32 21.11
C ARG A 225 -2.43 -10.72 21.14
N ARG A 226 -1.44 -11.44 20.59
CA ARG A 226 -0.06 -10.94 20.50
C ARG A 226 0.04 -9.62 19.76
N ALA A 227 -0.75 -9.43 18.71
CA ALA A 227 -0.78 -8.19 17.95
C ALA A 227 -1.29 -7.01 18.79
N THR A 228 -2.25 -7.26 19.70
CA THR A 228 -2.76 -6.27 20.64
C THR A 228 -1.69 -5.90 21.67
N ASP A 229 -0.99 -6.90 22.19
CA ASP A 229 0.10 -6.71 23.16
C ASP A 229 1.27 -5.91 22.53
N ALA A 230 1.67 -6.26 21.31
CA ALA A 230 2.71 -5.56 20.56
C ALA A 230 2.31 -4.09 20.27
N ALA A 231 1.06 -3.84 19.86
CA ALA A 231 0.58 -2.48 19.62
C ALA A 231 0.56 -1.62 20.90
N ALA A 232 0.29 -2.23 22.05
CA ALA A 232 0.35 -1.53 23.34
C ALA A 232 1.80 -1.15 23.70
N TYR A 233 2.76 -2.06 23.45
CA TYR A 233 4.19 -1.81 23.68
C TYR A 233 4.71 -0.65 22.81
N ASP A 234 4.43 -0.66 21.51
CA ASP A 234 4.82 0.41 20.57
C ASP A 234 4.28 1.79 21.02
N ALA A 235 3.06 1.82 21.53
CA ALA A 235 2.43 3.03 22.04
C ALA A 235 3.06 3.54 23.35
N THR A 236 3.75 2.69 24.11
CA THR A 236 4.47 3.07 25.33
C THR A 236 5.92 3.48 25.05
N ASP A 237 6.64 2.79 24.17
CA ASP A 237 8.01 3.13 23.80
C ASP A 237 8.11 4.53 23.15
N THR A 238 7.17 4.83 22.26
CA THR A 238 7.03 6.17 21.65
C THR A 238 6.76 7.29 22.66
N ARG A 239 6.25 7.00 23.87
CA ARG A 239 6.09 7.99 24.95
C ARG A 239 7.36 8.22 25.78
N GLY A 240 8.27 7.24 25.81
CA GLY A 240 9.58 7.34 26.49
C GLY A 240 10.60 8.17 25.70
N ARG A 241 10.44 8.27 24.38
CA ARG A 241 11.23 9.13 23.50
C ARG A 241 10.68 10.57 23.56
N ARG A 242 11.42 11.53 24.14
CA ARG A 242 11.03 12.96 24.12
C ARG A 242 10.80 13.42 22.66
N PRO A 243 9.61 13.91 22.29
CA PRO A 243 9.35 14.34 20.91
C PRO A 243 10.03 15.69 20.65
N SER A 244 10.74 15.83 19.53
CA SER A 244 11.35 17.09 19.11
C SER A 244 10.36 18.05 18.42
N THR A 245 9.12 17.61 18.12
CA THR A 245 8.07 18.50 17.59
C THR A 245 6.67 18.09 18.03
N THR A 246 5.79 19.09 18.18
CA THR A 246 4.45 19.04 18.80
C THR A 246 3.38 18.26 18.00
N SER A 247 3.68 17.77 16.80
CA SER A 247 2.68 17.15 15.90
C SER A 247 2.37 15.68 16.19
N GLU A 248 3.15 15.02 17.06
CA GLU A 248 3.12 13.55 17.21
C GLU A 248 2.08 13.02 18.23
N ARG A 249 1.39 13.92 18.95
CA ARG A 249 0.58 13.59 20.15
C ARG A 249 -0.77 12.88 19.87
N ARG A 250 -1.13 12.62 18.62
CA ARG A 250 -2.41 12.01 18.21
C ARG A 250 -2.25 10.82 17.26
N ARG A 251 -1.40 9.85 17.60
CA ARG A 251 -1.38 8.56 16.88
C ARG A 251 -2.25 7.55 17.65
N ARG A 252 -3.45 7.26 17.15
CA ARG A 252 -4.31 6.18 17.65
C ARG A 252 -4.62 5.23 16.49
N THR A 253 -4.20 3.98 16.69
CA THR A 253 -4.68 2.71 16.10
C THR A 253 -5.91 2.79 15.19
N TRP A 254 -5.70 2.92 13.88
CA TRP A 254 -6.75 2.75 12.85
C TRP A 254 -6.19 2.11 11.56
N VAL A 255 -5.66 0.89 11.67
CA VAL A 255 -5.47 0.00 10.49
C VAL A 255 -6.31 -1.28 10.65
N TRP A 256 -6.58 -1.68 11.90
CA TRP A 256 -7.34 -2.87 12.28
C TRP A 256 -8.79 -2.95 11.76
N VAL A 257 -9.44 -1.82 11.49
CA VAL A 257 -10.88 -1.79 11.14
C VAL A 257 -11.13 -2.01 9.64
N ARG A 258 -10.14 -1.74 8.79
CA ARG A 258 -10.36 -1.70 7.34
C ARG A 258 -10.36 -3.06 6.65
N TRP A 259 -9.88 -4.10 7.34
CA TRP A 259 -9.84 -5.48 6.83
C TRP A 259 -11.08 -6.32 7.17
N ARG A 260 -12.12 -5.71 7.77
CA ARG A 260 -13.26 -6.42 8.38
C ARG A 260 -14.59 -6.38 7.62
N THR A 261 -14.72 -5.68 6.49
CA THR A 261 -15.96 -5.70 5.72
C THR A 261 -15.89 -6.75 4.60
N PRO A 262 -16.50 -7.93 4.76
CA PRO A 262 -17.00 -8.64 3.59
C PRO A 262 -18.06 -7.72 2.97
N VAL A 263 -17.95 -7.45 1.68
CA VAL A 263 -19.09 -6.98 0.90
C VAL A 263 -20.10 -8.12 0.92
N LEU A 264 -20.96 -8.15 1.93
CA LEU A 264 -22.15 -8.97 1.90
C LEU A 264 -22.99 -8.49 0.71
N PRO A 265 -23.47 -9.38 -0.17
CA PRO A 265 -24.42 -8.98 -1.19
C PRO A 265 -25.70 -8.53 -0.47
N ARG A 266 -25.95 -7.22 -0.48
CA ARG A 266 -27.29 -6.71 -0.20
C ARG A 266 -28.16 -7.19 -1.35
N HIS A 267 -28.93 -8.25 -1.14
CA HIS A 267 -30.28 -8.49 -1.68
C HIS A 267 -30.75 -9.90 -1.30
N VAL A 268 -31.50 -10.01 -0.19
CA VAL A 268 -32.55 -11.02 -0.05
C VAL A 268 -33.76 -10.30 0.55
N PRO A 269 -34.85 -10.08 -0.20
CA PRO A 269 -36.10 -9.60 0.39
C PRO A 269 -36.71 -10.72 1.24
N CYS A 270 -36.98 -10.40 2.50
CA CYS A 270 -37.77 -11.23 3.39
C CYS A 270 -39.23 -11.16 2.94
N ALA A 271 -39.74 -12.19 2.28
CA ALA A 271 -41.17 -12.41 2.08
C ALA A 271 -41.45 -13.89 1.84
N ALA A 272 -42.52 -14.37 2.49
CA ALA A 272 -43.12 -15.71 2.43
C ALA A 272 -42.33 -16.82 3.15
N TRP A 273 -42.81 -17.19 4.34
CA TRP A 273 -43.42 -18.50 4.61
C TRP A 273 -44.25 -18.37 5.90
N VAL A 274 -45.54 -18.06 5.73
CA VAL A 274 -46.60 -18.49 6.65
C VAL A 274 -47.13 -19.78 6.03
N GLY A 275 -47.06 -20.86 6.80
CA GLY A 275 -47.49 -22.22 6.45
C GLY A 275 -47.05 -23.14 7.57
#